data_AF-A0A9D4YLT6-F1
#
_entry.id   AF-A0A9D4YLT6-F1
#
_cell.length_a   1.000
_cell.length_b   1.000
_cell.length_c   1.000
_cell.angle_alpha   90.00
_cell.angle_beta   90.00
_cell.angle_gamma   90.00
#
_symmetry.space_group_name_H-M   'P 1'
#
loop_
_entity.id
_entity.type
_entity.pdbx_description
1 polymer ?
#
loop_
_entity_poly.entity_id
_entity_poly.type
_entity_poly.pdbx_seq_one_letter_code
_entity_poly.pdbx_strand_id
1 'polypeptide(L)'
;MLQIKIHKEPRQGFTSAFFIDHTGNIEHKFRKDVFPQNFQNSLVIGGARLNTSIPLSEQEDLIVWTRTAALPTFRKLYGRIEVDLNEGDIINVTIQNQYNTYSFNGKKKLVLSTATWIGGKNDLIGILFLTVGGVCLFLSLFFTIGYFVKPRQPGNPSDLSWNRKQR
;
A
#
# COMPACT_ATOMS: atom_id res chain seq x y z
N MET A 1 4.70 18.06 -9.86
CA MET A 1 5.05 17.64 -8.48
C MET A 1 4.69 18.76 -7.52
N LEU A 2 3.96 18.46 -6.44
CA LEU A 2 3.78 19.39 -5.32
C LEU A 2 5.09 19.39 -4.55
N GLN A 3 5.70 20.56 -4.36
CA GLN A 3 6.82 20.71 -3.43
C GLN A 3 6.19 21.04 -2.08
N ILE A 4 6.15 20.04 -1.20
CA ILE A 4 5.69 20.17 0.18
C ILE A 4 6.95 20.39 1.02
N LYS A 5 7.23 21.62 1.43
CA LYS A 5 8.37 21.87 2.31
C LYS A 5 7.93 21.59 3.75
N ILE A 6 7.93 20.32 4.14
CA ILE A 6 7.93 19.95 5.56
C ILE A 6 9.32 20.30 6.06
N HIS A 7 9.42 21.03 7.17
CA HIS A 7 10.68 21.22 7.88
C HIS A 7 11.20 19.83 8.27
N LYS A 8 12.06 19.24 7.43
CA LYS A 8 12.70 17.96 7.68
C LYS A 8 13.81 18.21 8.69
N GLU A 9 13.62 17.72 9.90
CA GLU A 9 14.69 17.59 10.89
C GLU A 9 15.81 16.69 10.31
N PRO A 10 17.10 16.93 10.63
CA PRO A 10 18.20 16.19 10.02
C PRO A 10 18.07 14.68 10.28
N ARG A 11 18.07 13.90 9.20
CA ARG A 11 17.95 12.44 9.21
C ARG A 11 19.22 11.83 9.82
N GLN A 12 19.20 11.60 11.13
CA GLN A 12 20.25 10.88 11.86
C GLN A 12 19.65 9.61 12.49
N GLY A 13 19.89 8.46 11.83
CA GLY A 13 19.91 7.13 12.42
C GLY A 13 18.58 6.48 12.85
N PHE A 14 18.58 5.14 12.80
CA PHE A 14 17.76 4.22 13.62
C PHE A 14 16.43 3.66 13.05
N THR A 15 16.62 2.68 12.16
CA THR A 15 16.00 1.33 12.08
C THR A 15 14.69 1.02 12.82
N SER A 16 13.61 0.85 12.05
CA SER A 16 12.57 -0.18 12.29
C SER A 16 12.49 -1.12 11.08
N ALA A 17 12.65 -2.42 11.34
CA ALA A 17 12.93 -3.45 10.33
C ALA A 17 11.75 -3.80 9.40
N PHE A 18 10.58 -3.20 9.55
CA PHE A 18 9.40 -3.52 8.74
C PHE A 18 9.14 -2.54 7.60
N PHE A 19 9.69 -1.33 7.66
CA PHE A 19 9.51 -0.31 6.61
C PHE A 19 10.83 0.33 6.11
N ILE A 20 11.97 -0.07 6.66
CA ILE A 20 13.31 0.44 6.29
C ILE A 20 14.33 -0.70 6.18
N ASP A 21 14.09 -1.64 5.27
CA ASP A 21 15.19 -2.27 4.53
C ASP A 21 15.14 -1.74 3.09
N HIS A 22 15.44 -0.45 2.94
CA HIS A 22 15.43 0.21 1.63
C HIS A 22 16.69 0.99 1.31
N THR A 23 17.46 1.48 2.28
CA THR A 23 18.69 2.25 1.96
C THR A 23 19.75 1.38 1.28
N GLY A 24 20.02 0.17 1.78
CA GLY A 24 20.92 -0.78 1.11
C GLY A 24 20.40 -1.25 -0.26
N ASN A 25 19.08 -1.39 -0.41
CA ASN A 25 18.44 -1.83 -1.66
C ASN A 25 18.35 -0.70 -2.71
N ILE A 26 18.19 0.55 -2.28
CA ILE A 26 18.12 1.72 -3.16
C ILE A 26 19.48 1.99 -3.77
N GLU A 27 20.57 1.98 -3.00
CA GLU A 27 21.92 2.17 -3.58
C GLU A 27 22.29 1.06 -4.56
N HIS A 28 21.86 -0.17 -4.29
CA HIS A 28 22.05 -1.31 -5.20
C HIS A 28 21.19 -1.19 -6.48
N LYS A 29 19.94 -0.74 -6.38
CA LYS A 29 19.01 -0.57 -7.52
C LYS A 29 19.28 0.68 -8.34
N PHE A 30 19.64 1.76 -7.67
CA PHE A 30 19.88 3.09 -8.21
C PHE A 30 21.30 3.46 -7.82
N ARG A 31 22.25 3.07 -8.67
CA ARG A 31 23.67 3.33 -8.47
C ARG A 31 23.94 4.84 -8.28
N LYS A 32 25.01 5.15 -7.55
CA LYS A 32 25.44 6.53 -7.22
C LYS A 32 26.00 7.32 -8.41
N ASP A 33 26.24 6.66 -9.53
CA ASP A 33 26.74 7.26 -10.79
C ASP A 33 25.62 7.76 -11.71
N VAL A 34 24.35 7.55 -11.34
CA VAL A 34 23.20 7.99 -12.14
C VAL A 34 22.71 9.35 -11.65
N PHE A 35 22.83 10.36 -12.52
CA PHE A 35 22.38 11.72 -12.25
C PHE A 35 21.14 12.08 -13.06
N PRO A 36 20.09 12.62 -12.43
CA PRO A 36 18.88 13.00 -13.13
C PRO A 36 19.08 14.32 -13.89
N GLN A 37 18.49 14.41 -15.08
CA GLN A 37 18.44 15.63 -15.87
C GLN A 37 17.02 16.18 -15.91
N ASN A 38 16.90 17.50 -15.90
CA ASN A 38 15.60 18.15 -16.03
C ASN A 38 15.22 18.25 -17.51
N PHE A 39 14.06 17.69 -17.87
CA PHE A 39 13.56 17.67 -19.25
C PHE A 39 12.69 18.88 -19.61
N GLN A 40 12.45 19.79 -18.65
CA GLN A 40 11.57 20.95 -18.83
C GLN A 40 12.36 22.19 -19.26
N ASN A 41 12.31 22.51 -20.57
CA ASN A 41 12.94 23.70 -21.16
C ASN A 41 11.93 24.79 -21.59
N SER A 42 10.65 24.62 -21.30
CA SER A 42 9.58 25.53 -21.75
C SER A 42 9.06 26.45 -20.63
N LEU A 43 8.36 27.52 -21.00
CA LEU A 43 7.71 28.48 -20.08
C LEU A 43 6.70 27.81 -19.13
N VAL A 44 6.13 26.66 -19.52
CA VAL A 44 5.21 25.90 -18.69
C VAL A 44 5.97 24.82 -17.94
N ILE A 45 6.12 25.02 -16.64
CA ILE A 45 6.79 24.08 -15.75
C ILE A 45 5.74 23.08 -15.22
N GLY A 46 5.93 21.80 -15.55
CA GLY A 46 5.07 20.69 -15.13
C GLY A 46 5.52 20.02 -13.83
N GLY A 47 6.22 20.73 -12.94
CA GLY A 47 6.66 20.16 -11.67
C GLY A 47 7.86 20.86 -11.05
N ALA A 48 8.54 20.14 -10.18
CA ALA A 48 9.73 20.64 -9.51
C ALA A 48 10.95 20.50 -10.43
N ARG A 49 11.93 21.39 -10.28
CA ARG A 49 13.22 21.27 -10.95
C ARG A 49 14.08 20.24 -10.21
N LEU A 50 14.66 19.31 -10.97
CA LEU A 50 15.59 18.32 -10.45
C LEU A 50 16.97 18.95 -10.27
N ASN A 51 17.70 18.53 -9.23
CA ASN A 51 19.09 18.92 -9.03
C ASN A 51 20.01 17.93 -9.75
N THR A 52 20.76 18.40 -10.73
CA THR A 52 21.66 17.59 -11.57
C THR A 52 22.96 17.22 -10.85
N SER A 53 23.30 17.90 -9.75
CA SER A 53 24.54 17.69 -9.00
C SER A 53 24.43 16.61 -7.92
N ILE A 54 23.22 16.11 -7.66
CA ILE A 54 22.94 15.11 -6.62
C ILE A 54 22.57 13.78 -7.31
N PRO A 55 23.09 12.63 -6.84
CA PRO A 55 22.77 11.33 -7.43
C PRO A 55 21.30 10.95 -7.24
N LEU A 56 20.78 10.13 -8.14
CA LEU A 56 19.39 9.67 -8.13
C LEU A 56 19.03 8.92 -6.83
N SER A 57 19.99 8.20 -6.24
CA SER A 57 19.80 7.45 -5.00
C SER A 57 19.35 8.32 -3.81
N GLU A 58 19.75 9.59 -3.79
CA GLU A 58 19.39 10.54 -2.74
C GLU A 58 18.08 11.28 -3.05
N GLN A 59 17.59 11.19 -4.29
CA GLN A 59 16.36 11.82 -4.76
C GLN A 59 15.16 10.87 -4.68
N GLU A 60 14.76 10.54 -3.45
CA GLU A 60 13.63 9.65 -3.14
C GLU A 60 12.32 10.06 -3.85
N ASP A 61 12.03 11.37 -3.93
CA ASP A 61 10.80 11.89 -4.54
C ASP A 61 10.68 11.53 -6.03
N LEU A 62 11.82 11.52 -6.74
CA LEU A 62 11.89 11.11 -8.14
C LEU A 62 11.71 9.59 -8.27
N ILE A 63 12.35 8.82 -7.39
CA ILE A 63 12.19 7.35 -7.35
C ILE A 63 10.73 6.96 -7.10
N VAL A 64 10.03 7.66 -6.21
CA VAL A 64 8.60 7.43 -5.95
C VAL A 64 7.74 7.76 -7.17
N TRP A 65 8.15 8.76 -7.95
CA TRP A 65 7.43 9.21 -9.14
C TRP A 65 7.60 8.25 -10.33
N THR A 66 8.77 7.65 -10.51
CA THR A 66 9.03 6.70 -11.61
C THR A 66 8.24 5.40 -11.47
N ARG A 67 7.84 5.01 -10.25
CA ARG A 67 6.93 3.88 -10.04
C ARG A 67 5.55 4.22 -10.63
N THR A 68 5.13 3.58 -11.71
CA THR A 68 3.80 3.83 -12.27
C THR A 68 2.69 3.36 -11.32
N ALA A 69 1.56 4.07 -11.31
CA ALA A 69 0.39 3.66 -10.54
C ALA A 69 -0.56 2.86 -11.45
N ALA A 70 -1.18 1.82 -10.91
CA ALA A 70 -2.14 0.99 -11.65
C ALA A 70 -3.54 1.61 -11.78
N LEU A 71 -3.88 2.58 -10.92
CA LEU A 71 -5.20 3.23 -10.89
C LEU A 71 -5.10 4.73 -11.19
N PRO A 72 -6.16 5.35 -11.76
CA PRO A 72 -6.20 6.79 -12.05
C PRO A 72 -6.19 7.63 -10.77
N THR A 73 -6.74 7.10 -9.68
CA THR A 73 -6.62 7.67 -8.35
C THR A 73 -5.50 6.97 -7.60
N PHE A 74 -4.38 7.66 -7.40
CA PHE A 74 -3.22 7.09 -6.73
C PHE A 74 -2.71 8.00 -5.61
N ARG A 75 -2.00 7.40 -4.66
CA ARG A 75 -1.32 8.08 -3.57
C ARG A 75 0.17 7.84 -3.70
N LYS A 76 0.96 8.88 -3.45
CA LYS A 76 2.42 8.83 -3.45
C LYS A 76 2.91 9.30 -2.09
N LEU A 77 3.88 8.59 -1.54
CA LEU A 77 4.52 9.00 -0.30
C LEU A 77 5.38 10.23 -0.57
N TYR A 78 5.19 11.29 0.21
CA TYR A 78 6.01 12.49 0.15
C TYR A 78 7.00 12.56 1.32
N GLY A 79 6.56 12.09 2.49
CA GLY A 79 7.36 12.07 3.70
C GLY A 79 6.64 11.30 4.79
N ARG A 80 7.38 10.98 5.84
CA ARG A 80 6.87 10.36 7.05
C ARG A 80 7.24 11.24 8.24
N ILE A 81 6.34 11.30 9.20
CA ILE A 81 6.59 11.93 10.50
C ILE A 81 6.79 10.75 11.46
N GLU A 82 7.95 10.70 12.10
CA GLU A 82 8.32 9.61 13.02
C GLU A 82 8.02 9.93 14.49
N VAL A 83 7.48 11.12 14.74
CA VAL A 83 7.10 11.59 16.06
C VAL A 83 5.61 11.32 16.28
N ASP A 84 5.29 10.85 17.48
CA ASP A 84 3.90 10.72 17.92
C ASP A 84 3.28 12.10 18.07
N LEU A 85 2.20 12.33 17.33
CA LEU A 85 1.45 13.58 17.34
C LEU A 85 0.29 13.45 18.32
N ASN A 86 0.22 14.38 19.27
CA ASN A 86 -0.85 14.44 20.25
C ASN A 86 -1.99 15.34 19.76
N GLU A 87 -3.17 15.17 20.36
CA GLU A 87 -4.31 16.02 20.07
C GLU A 87 -3.99 17.47 20.47
N GLY A 88 -4.05 18.38 19.49
CA GLY A 88 -3.71 19.79 19.65
C GLY A 88 -2.38 20.22 19.03
N ASP A 89 -1.56 19.27 18.56
CA ASP A 89 -0.32 19.62 17.86
C ASP A 89 -0.60 20.29 16.50
N ILE A 90 0.07 21.42 16.27
CA ILE A 90 -0.11 22.22 15.05
C ILE A 90 0.97 21.84 14.03
N ILE A 91 0.54 21.25 12.91
CA ILE A 91 1.42 20.92 11.79
C ILE A 91 1.26 21.97 10.69
N ASN A 92 2.27 22.83 10.53
CA ASN A 92 2.28 23.80 9.45
C ASN A 92 2.83 23.18 8.16
N VAL A 93 1.95 22.92 7.20
CA VAL A 93 2.33 22.41 5.87
C VAL A 93 2.27 23.53 4.84
N THR A 94 3.44 23.93 4.33
CA THR A 94 3.53 24.88 3.22
C THR A 94 3.65 24.12 1.89
N ILE A 95 2.69 24.34 0.99
CA ILE A 95 2.61 23.65 -0.30
C ILE A 95 2.86 24.64 -1.43
N GLN A 96 3.89 24.39 -2.24
CA GLN A 96 4.14 25.12 -3.46
C GLN A 96 3.53 24.39 -4.66
N ASN A 97 2.53 25.00 -5.29
CA ASN A 97 1.83 24.41 -6.43
C ASN A 97 2.56 24.69 -7.76
N GLN A 98 3.52 23.84 -8.11
CA GLN A 98 4.29 23.93 -9.36
C GLN A 98 3.74 23.02 -10.48
N TYR A 99 2.53 22.47 -10.35
CA TYR A 99 1.97 21.55 -11.34
C TYR A 99 0.52 21.90 -11.65
N ASN A 100 0.25 22.49 -12.79
CA ASN A 100 -1.12 22.89 -13.11
C ASN A 100 -1.94 21.68 -13.59
N THR A 101 -3.09 21.45 -12.96
CA THR A 101 -4.00 20.34 -13.32
C THR A 101 -5.25 20.79 -14.06
N TYR A 102 -5.35 22.09 -14.36
CA TYR A 102 -6.52 22.72 -14.97
C TYR A 102 -6.86 22.15 -16.35
N SER A 103 -5.84 21.79 -17.16
CA SER A 103 -6.04 21.27 -18.52
C SER A 103 -6.70 19.90 -18.58
N PHE A 104 -6.62 19.10 -17.51
CA PHE A 104 -7.18 17.75 -17.43
C PHE A 104 -8.15 17.57 -16.24
N ASN A 105 -8.58 18.69 -15.65
CA ASN A 105 -9.51 18.73 -14.51
C ASN A 105 -9.09 17.82 -13.33
N GLY A 106 -7.78 17.67 -13.10
CA GLY A 106 -7.24 16.79 -12.07
C GLY A 106 -7.35 17.38 -10.67
N LYS A 107 -7.72 16.55 -9.68
CA LYS A 107 -7.77 16.94 -8.27
C LYS A 107 -6.50 16.50 -7.55
N LYS A 108 -5.99 17.34 -6.67
CA LYS A 108 -4.87 17.03 -5.77
C LYS A 108 -5.27 17.21 -4.33
N LYS A 109 -4.80 16.30 -3.47
CA LYS A 109 -5.07 16.34 -2.04
C LYS A 109 -3.82 15.91 -1.29
N LEU A 110 -3.51 16.59 -0.20
CA LEU A 110 -2.57 16.11 0.80
C LEU A 110 -3.36 15.25 1.79
N VAL A 111 -2.87 14.05 2.09
CA VAL A 111 -3.49 13.15 3.06
C VAL A 111 -2.43 12.74 4.06
N LEU A 112 -2.68 13.05 5.33
CA LEU A 112 -1.92 12.50 6.45
C LEU A 112 -2.61 11.21 6.88
N SER A 113 -1.85 10.13 6.96
CA SER A 113 -2.36 8.83 7.37
C SER A 113 -1.31 8.09 8.18
N THR A 114 -1.73 7.50 9.29
CA THR A 114 -0.92 6.57 10.06
C THR A 114 -0.84 5.24 9.32
N ALA A 115 0.36 4.73 9.10
CA ALA A 115 0.56 3.40 8.57
C ALA A 115 0.53 2.39 9.72
N THR A 116 -0.35 1.39 9.63
CA THR A 116 -0.31 0.22 10.51
C THR A 116 0.51 -0.88 9.83
N TRP A 117 0.77 -1.97 10.56
CA TRP A 117 1.50 -3.13 10.03
C TRP A 117 0.92 -3.66 8.71
N ILE A 118 -0.40 -3.65 8.56
CA ILE A 118 -1.12 -4.10 7.35
C ILE A 118 -1.18 -3.01 6.26
N GLY A 119 -0.70 -1.80 6.56
CA GLY A 119 -0.66 -0.66 5.65
C GLY A 119 -1.66 0.43 6.03
N GLY A 120 -2.37 0.96 5.04
CA GLY A 120 -3.41 1.95 5.26
C GLY A 120 -4.72 1.34 5.76
N LYS A 121 -5.65 2.19 6.21
CA LYS A 121 -7.02 1.76 6.55
C LYS A 121 -7.68 1.08 5.35
N ASN A 122 -7.92 -0.22 5.45
CA ASN A 122 -8.64 -1.00 4.46
C ASN A 122 -9.55 -2.05 5.12
N ASP A 123 -10.82 -1.69 5.26
CA ASP A 123 -11.83 -2.54 5.91
C ASP A 123 -12.19 -3.77 5.05
N LEU A 124 -11.84 -3.77 3.75
CA LEU A 124 -12.14 -4.87 2.83
C LEU A 124 -11.49 -6.18 3.26
N ILE A 125 -10.25 -6.12 3.77
CA ILE A 125 -9.51 -7.31 4.19
C ILE A 125 -10.25 -7.95 5.37
N GLY A 126 -10.65 -7.15 6.36
CA GLY A 126 -11.41 -7.64 7.52
C GLY A 126 -12.75 -8.27 7.12
N ILE A 127 -13.51 -7.61 6.24
CA ILE A 127 -14.79 -8.12 5.73
C ILE A 127 -14.59 -9.44 4.96
N LEU A 128 -13.55 -9.53 4.13
CA LEU A 128 -13.24 -10.75 3.39
C LEU A 128 -12.96 -11.94 4.33
N PHE A 129 -12.15 -11.74 5.36
CA PHE A 129 -11.87 -12.80 6.32
C PHE A 129 -13.12 -13.20 7.12
N LEU A 130 -13.94 -12.23 7.52
CA LEU A 130 -15.17 -12.49 8.28
C LEU A 130 -16.21 -13.24 7.44
N THR A 131 -16.35 -12.90 6.16
CA THR A 131 -17.25 -13.59 5.23
C THR A 131 -16.80 -15.02 4.94
N VAL A 132 -15.52 -15.23 4.62
CA VAL A 132 -14.97 -16.57 4.37
C VAL A 132 -15.06 -17.45 5.62
N GLY A 133 -14.73 -16.90 6.79
CA GLY A 133 -14.89 -17.59 8.07
C GLY A 133 -16.34 -17.95 8.37
N GLY A 134 -17.27 -17.02 8.13
CA GLY A 134 -18.71 -17.24 8.31
C GLY A 134 -19.27 -18.36 7.42
N VAL A 135 -18.88 -18.38 6.14
CA VAL A 135 -19.27 -19.45 5.21
C VAL A 135 -18.73 -20.80 5.68
N CYS A 136 -17.46 -20.86 6.08
CA CYS A 136 -16.83 -22.09 6.56
C CYS A 136 -17.53 -22.63 7.82
N LEU A 137 -17.85 -21.76 8.78
CA LEU A 137 -18.58 -22.14 10.00
C LEU A 137 -19.99 -22.63 9.68
N PHE A 138 -20.70 -21.97 8.77
CA PHE A 138 -22.03 -22.40 8.34
C PHE A 138 -22.00 -23.79 7.70
N LEU A 139 -21.06 -24.04 6.79
CA LEU A 139 -20.87 -25.37 6.17
C LEU A 139 -20.52 -26.43 7.22
N SER A 140 -19.62 -26.11 8.16
CA SER A 140 -19.22 -27.01 9.24
C SER A 140 -20.42 -27.42 10.11
N LEU A 141 -21.26 -26.45 10.50
CA LEU A 141 -22.45 -26.73 11.28
C LEU A 141 -23.46 -27.56 10.48
N PHE A 142 -23.67 -27.23 9.20
CA PHE A 142 -24.57 -27.97 8.32
C PHE A 142 -24.16 -29.45 8.19
N PHE A 143 -22.87 -29.73 7.94
CA PHE A 143 -22.36 -31.10 7.87
C PHE A 143 -22.42 -31.81 9.21
N THR A 144 -22.13 -31.11 10.31
CA THR A 144 -22.21 -31.66 11.67
C THR A 144 -23.64 -32.08 11.99
N ILE A 145 -24.63 -31.22 11.75
CA ILE A 145 -26.05 -31.55 11.96
C ILE A 145 -26.46 -32.73 11.05
N GLY A 146 -26.08 -32.71 9.78
CA GLY A 146 -26.35 -33.82 8.85
C GLY A 146 -25.79 -35.15 9.35
N TYR A 147 -24.56 -35.14 9.88
CA TYR A 147 -23.91 -36.31 10.46
C TYR A 147 -24.66 -36.84 11.70
N PHE A 148 -25.16 -35.96 12.56
CA PHE A 148 -25.93 -36.35 13.75
C PHE A 148 -27.34 -36.87 13.42
N VAL A 149 -28.03 -36.28 12.43
CA VAL A 149 -29.41 -36.68 12.08
C VAL A 149 -29.44 -37.98 11.25
N LYS A 150 -28.45 -38.19 10.38
CA LYS A 150 -28.32 -39.41 9.56
C LYS A 150 -26.90 -39.96 9.67
N PRO A 151 -26.52 -40.57 10.81
CA PRO A 151 -25.21 -41.18 10.95
C PRO A 151 -25.10 -42.34 9.96
N ARG A 152 -24.33 -42.12 8.89
CA ARG A 152 -24.00 -43.18 7.93
C ARG A 152 -22.80 -43.93 8.46
N GLN A 153 -22.90 -45.26 8.53
CA GLN A 153 -21.76 -46.10 8.92
C GLN A 153 -20.67 -46.00 7.84
N PRO A 154 -19.43 -45.58 8.18
CA PRO A 154 -18.34 -45.55 7.23
C PRO A 154 -18.02 -46.98 6.77
N GLY A 155 -17.98 -47.20 5.44
CA GLY A 155 -17.54 -48.47 4.86
C GLY A 155 -18.55 -49.62 4.87
N ASN A 156 -19.86 -49.36 5.02
CA ASN A 156 -20.86 -50.42 5.03
C ASN A 156 -20.99 -51.11 3.63
N PRO A 157 -20.74 -52.42 3.49
CA PRO A 157 -20.88 -53.15 2.22
C PRO A 157 -22.31 -53.19 1.67
N SER A 158 -23.32 -52.94 2.50
CA SER A 158 -24.73 -52.86 2.08
C SER A 158 -25.01 -51.66 1.17
N ASP A 159 -24.18 -50.61 1.23
CA ASP A 159 -24.36 -49.38 0.45
C ASP A 159 -23.78 -49.46 -0.98
N LEU A 160 -23.05 -50.53 -1.29
CA LEU A 160 -22.43 -50.76 -2.59
C LEU A 160 -23.50 -50.92 -3.67
N SER A 161 -23.35 -50.24 -4.81
CA SER A 161 -24.39 -50.15 -5.84
C SER A 161 -24.86 -51.51 -6.37
N TRP A 162 -23.97 -52.51 -6.40
CA TRP A 162 -24.27 -53.88 -6.80
C TRP A 162 -24.95 -54.72 -5.71
N ASN A 163 -24.77 -54.37 -4.43
CA ASN A 163 -25.35 -55.08 -3.29
C ASN A 163 -26.77 -54.57 -2.96
N ARG A 164 -27.10 -53.33 -3.34
CA ARG A 164 -28.42 -52.70 -3.13
C ARG A 164 -29.56 -53.31 -3.94
N LYS A 165 -29.27 -54.04 -5.03
CA LYS A 165 -30.28 -54.65 -5.92
C LYS A 165 -30.83 -55.98 -5.41
N GLN A 166 -30.26 -56.56 -4.34
CA GLN A 166 -30.66 -57.88 -3.81
C GLN A 166 -31.71 -57.80 -2.69
N ARG A 167 -32.36 -56.64 -2.51
CA ARG A 167 -33.41 -56.39 -1.51
C ARG A 167 -34.68 -55.94 -2.21
#